data_AF-A0A3D0JYJ6-F1
#
_entry.id   AF-A0A3D0JYJ6-F1
#
_cell.length_a   1.000
_cell.length_b   1.000
_cell.length_c   1.000
_cell.angle_alpha   90.00
_cell.angle_beta   90.00
_cell.angle_gamma   90.00
#
_symmetry.space_group_name_H-M   'P 1'
#
loop_
_entity.id
_entity.type
_entity.pdbx_description
1 polymer ?
#
loop_
_entity_poly.entity_id
_entity_poly.type
_entity_poly.pdbx_seq_one_letter_code
_entity_poly.pdbx_strand_id
1 'polypeptide(L)'
;MKGLTTVKSWAREFIDLLLVFIVLGVLVQIIFGSGETTIPYFGEVVANLIDLVTQLGQAGVVGLIALLVIVGLYSGGRATS
;
A
#
# COMPACT_ATOMS: atom_id res chain seq x y z
N MET A 1 19.07 -10.14 -25.32
CA MET A 1 18.27 -10.18 -24.06
C MET A 1 16.77 -9.96 -24.33
N LYS A 2 16.16 -10.69 -25.28
CA LYS A 2 14.73 -10.50 -25.65
C LYS A 2 13.73 -11.22 -24.72
N GLY A 3 14.16 -12.31 -24.06
CA GLY A 3 13.28 -13.07 -23.17
C GLY A 3 12.84 -12.28 -21.93
N LEU A 4 13.76 -11.54 -21.30
CA LEU A 4 13.46 -10.74 -20.11
C LEU A 4 12.45 -9.62 -20.40
N THR A 5 12.51 -9.00 -21.58
CA THR A 5 11.57 -7.94 -21.96
C THR A 5 10.17 -8.49 -22.20
N THR A 6 10.05 -9.67 -22.80
CA THR A 6 8.74 -10.33 -23.02
C THR A 6 8.11 -10.76 -21.70
N VAL A 7 8.88 -11.40 -20.81
CA VAL A 7 8.39 -11.79 -19.48
C VAL A 7 7.98 -10.56 -18.66
N LYS A 8 8.76 -9.47 -18.73
CA LYS A 8 8.43 -8.22 -18.03
C LYS A 8 7.17 -7.55 -18.59
N SER A 9 6.93 -7.63 -19.90
CA SER A 9 5.69 -7.13 -20.52
C SER A 9 4.49 -7.92 -20.04
N TRP A 10 4.55 -9.25 -20.13
CA TRP A 10 3.47 -10.13 -19.71
C TRP A 10 3.16 -9.97 -18.21
N ALA A 11 4.18 -9.89 -17.36
CA ALA A 11 4.01 -9.67 -15.93
C ALA A 11 3.33 -8.32 -15.63
N ARG A 12 3.65 -7.27 -16.40
CA ARG A 12 3.00 -5.96 -16.27
C ARG A 12 1.52 -6.06 -16.63
N GLU A 13 1.20 -6.63 -17.78
CA GLU A 13 -0.20 -6.80 -18.23
C GLU A 13 -1.00 -7.63 -17.22
N PHE A 14 -0.39 -8.66 -16.64
CA PHE A 14 -1.02 -9.46 -15.60
C PHE A 14 -1.26 -8.67 -14.30
N ILE A 15 -0.29 -7.87 -13.86
CA ILE A 15 -0.47 -6.97 -12.70
C ILE A 15 -1.59 -5.97 -12.98
N ASP A 16 -1.65 -5.38 -14.17
CA ASP A 16 -2.70 -4.43 -14.55
C ASP A 16 -4.08 -5.09 -14.47
N LEU A 17 -4.22 -6.35 -14.92
CA LEU A 17 -5.46 -7.12 -14.73
C LEU A 17 -5.79 -7.32 -13.25
N LEU A 18 -4.84 -7.73 -12.43
CA LEU A 18 -5.05 -7.91 -10.99
C LEU A 18 -5.45 -6.61 -10.28
N LEU A 19 -4.89 -5.46 -10.68
CA LEU A 19 -5.28 -4.15 -10.16
C LEU A 19 -6.74 -3.83 -10.46
N VAL A 20 -7.22 -4.13 -11.67
CA VAL A 20 -8.64 -3.99 -12.02
C VAL A 20 -9.50 -4.89 -11.13
N PHE A 21 -9.08 -6.13 -10.86
CA PHE A 21 -9.79 -7.03 -9.95
C PHE A 21 -9.86 -6.50 -8.51
N ILE A 22 -8.80 -5.87 -8.00
CA ILE A 22 -8.82 -5.22 -6.68
C ILE A 22 -9.87 -4.12 -6.64
N VAL A 23 -9.90 -3.23 -7.66
CA VAL A 23 -10.90 -2.16 -7.74
C VAL A 23 -12.32 -2.72 -7.79
N LEU A 24 -12.55 -3.76 -8.60
CA LEU A 24 -13.84 -4.45 -8.66
C LEU A 24 -14.23 -5.05 -7.29
N GLY A 25 -13.29 -5.72 -6.61
CA GLY A 25 -13.53 -6.29 -5.29
C GLY A 25 -13.91 -5.24 -4.24
N VAL A 26 -13.25 -4.08 -4.25
CA VAL A 26 -13.60 -2.95 -3.39
C VAL A 26 -15.01 -2.43 -3.68
N LEU A 27 -15.38 -2.26 -4.96
CA LEU A 27 -16.72 -1.80 -5.35
C LEU A 27 -17.82 -2.78 -4.91
N VAL A 28 -17.59 -4.08 -5.12
CA VAL A 28 -18.51 -5.14 -4.69
C VAL A 28 -18.70 -5.08 -3.17
N GLN A 29 -17.61 -5.00 -2.41
CA GLN A 29 -17.68 -4.93 -0.95
C GLN A 29 -18.38 -3.66 -0.43
N ILE A 30 -18.27 -2.53 -1.14
CA ILE A 30 -19.01 -1.30 -0.81
C ILE A 30 -20.52 -1.46 -1.05
N ILE A 31 -20.91 -2.09 -2.17
CA ILE A 31 -22.33 -2.22 -2.55
C ILE A 31 -23.06 -3.25 -1.69
N PHE A 32 -22.43 -4.40 -1.43
CA PHE A 32 -23.06 -5.53 -0.74
C PHE A 32 -22.70 -5.61 0.75
N GLY A 33 -21.73 -4.82 1.21
CA GLY A 33 -21.20 -4.86 2.57
C GLY A 33 -20.30 -6.07 2.83
N SER A 34 -19.76 -6.14 4.05
CA SER A 34 -18.86 -7.20 4.52
C SER A 34 -19.46 -8.08 5.64
N GLY A 35 -20.79 -8.06 5.78
CA GLY A 35 -21.52 -8.82 6.81
C GLY A 35 -22.02 -10.18 6.30
N GLU A 36 -23.04 -10.74 6.96
CA GLU A 36 -23.70 -12.06 6.74
C GLU A 36 -24.09 -12.39 5.27
N THR A 37 -24.04 -11.41 4.37
CA THR A 37 -24.22 -11.56 2.92
C THR A 37 -22.88 -11.74 2.19
N THR A 38 -21.92 -12.43 2.83
CA THR A 38 -20.56 -12.62 2.31
C THR A 38 -20.61 -13.31 0.95
N ILE A 39 -20.26 -12.59 -0.11
CA ILE A 39 -20.03 -13.19 -1.41
C ILE A 39 -18.75 -14.04 -1.30
N PRO A 40 -18.80 -15.37 -1.45
CA PRO A 40 -17.69 -16.28 -1.08
C PRO A 40 -16.34 -16.02 -1.76
N TYR A 41 -16.35 -15.26 -2.87
CA TYR A 41 -15.19 -15.05 -3.75
C TYR A 41 -14.60 -13.64 -3.65
N PHE A 42 -15.36 -12.67 -3.13
CA PHE A 42 -14.91 -11.29 -2.92
C PHE A 42 -14.84 -11.08 -1.40
N GLY A 43 -13.82 -11.67 -0.77
CA GLY A 43 -13.58 -11.55 0.67
C GLY A 43 -13.25 -10.12 1.12
N GLU A 44 -12.61 -9.97 2.28
CA GLU A 44 -12.33 -8.66 2.90
C GLU A 44 -11.20 -7.85 2.21
N VAL A 45 -11.32 -7.59 0.91
CA VAL A 45 -10.35 -6.81 0.12
C VAL A 45 -10.10 -5.44 0.76
N VAL A 46 -11.18 -4.77 1.17
CA VAL A 46 -11.10 -3.47 1.84
C VAL A 46 -10.39 -3.57 3.19
N ALA A 47 -10.65 -4.62 3.99
CA ALA A 47 -10.01 -4.77 5.29
C ALA A 47 -8.50 -5.04 5.14
N ASN A 48 -8.12 -5.91 4.20
CA ASN A 48 -6.71 -6.18 3.88
C ASN A 48 -5.97 -4.91 3.42
N LEU A 49 -6.61 -4.08 2.60
CA LEU A 49 -6.03 -2.79 2.18
C LEU A 49 -5.88 -1.82 3.35
N ILE A 50 -6.90 -1.71 4.21
CA ILE A 50 -6.85 -0.84 5.40
C ILE A 50 -5.75 -1.29 6.37
N ASP A 51 -5.62 -2.59 6.59
CA ASP A 51 -4.58 -3.14 7.46
C ASP A 51 -3.17 -2.83 6.92
N LEU A 52 -2.96 -3.06 5.62
CA LEU A 52 -1.69 -2.71 4.97
C LEU A 52 -1.38 -1.20 5.07
N VAL A 53 -2.36 -0.34 4.80
CA VAL A 53 -2.17 1.12 4.94
C VAL A 53 -1.89 1.51 6.39
N THR A 54 -2.53 0.85 7.35
CA THR A 54 -2.32 1.09 8.78
C THR A 54 -0.91 0.71 9.20
N GLN A 55 -0.42 -0.46 8.76
CA GLN A 55 0.95 -0.90 9.00
C GLN A 55 1.98 0.07 8.40
N LEU A 56 1.75 0.52 7.17
CA LEU A 56 2.60 1.53 6.53
C LEU A 56 2.56 2.88 7.27
N GLY A 57 1.38 3.30 7.75
CA GLY A 57 1.20 4.53 8.52
C GLY A 57 1.91 4.50 9.86
N GLN A 58 1.84 3.38 10.59
CA GLN A 58 2.57 3.18 11.85
C GLN A 58 4.09 3.26 11.64
N ALA A 59 4.61 2.64 10.57
CA ALA A 59 6.02 2.77 10.19
C ALA A 59 6.37 4.21 9.73
N GLY A 60 5.43 4.93 9.11
CA GLY A 60 5.60 6.31 8.65
C GLY A 60 5.88 7.30 9.78
N VAL A 61 5.25 7.12 10.95
CA VAL A 61 5.51 7.94 12.14
C VAL A 61 6.96 7.81 12.60
N VAL A 62 7.51 6.59 12.58
CA VAL A 62 8.92 6.34 12.91
C VAL A 62 9.84 7.05 11.91
N GLY A 63 9.49 7.04 10.62
CA GLY A 63 10.22 7.77 9.58
C GLY A 63 10.21 9.29 9.81
N LEU A 64 9.07 9.86 10.20
CA LEU A 64 8.97 11.28 10.53
C LEU A 64 9.78 11.64 11.78
N ILE A 65 9.74 10.80 12.82
CA ILE A 65 10.57 10.98 14.04
C ILE A 65 12.06 10.95 13.68
N ALA A 66 12.49 10.00 12.84
CA ALA A 66 13.88 9.93 12.39
C ALA A 66 14.31 11.21 11.66
N LEU A 67 13.46 11.76 10.79
CA LEU A 67 13.72 13.03 10.12
C LEU A 67 13.85 14.20 11.10
N LEU A 68 12.96 14.29 12.10
CA LEU A 68 13.01 15.32 13.13
C LEU A 68 14.32 15.26 13.93
N VAL A 69 14.78 14.06 14.28
CA VAL A 69 16.07 13.87 14.97
C VAL A 69 17.23 14.36 14.09
N ILE A 70 17.25 14.00 12.81
CA ILE A 70 18.30 14.44 11.87
C ILE A 70 18.35 15.97 11.76
N VAL A 71 17.19 16.62 11.60
CA VAL A 71 17.09 18.09 11.53
C VAL A 71 17.49 18.73 12.86
N GLY A 72 17.11 18.14 13.99
CA GLY A 72 17.48 18.59 15.34
C GLY A 72 19.00 18.57 15.55
N LEU A 73 19.68 17.49 15.15
CA LEU A 73 21.14 17.42 15.21
C LEU A 73 21.83 18.43 14.30
N TYR A 74 21.30 18.63 13.09
CA TYR A 74 21.85 19.59 12.13
C TYR A 74 21.68 21.06 12.58
N SER A 75 20.58 21.39 13.26
CA SER A 75 20.32 22.74 13.78
C SER A 75 21.05 23.00 15.11
N GLY A 76 21.13 22.01 16.00
CA GLY A 76 21.84 22.10 17.28
C GLY A 76 23.35 22.28 17.12
N GLY A 77 23.96 21.73 16.07
CA GLY A 77 25.38 21.93 15.75
C GLY A 77 25.77 23.36 15.38
N ARG A 78 24.80 24.27 15.20
CA ARG A 78 25.04 25.69 14.85
C ARG A 78 24.83 26.66 16.00
N ALA A 79 24.28 26.21 17.14
CA ALA A 79 23.92 27.07 18.26
C ALA A 79 25.04 27.26 19.30
N THR A 80 26.20 26.62 19.11
CA THR A 80 27.33 26.69 20.05
C THR A 80 28.62 27.26 19.42
N SER A 81 28.53 28.10 18.39
CA SER A 81 29.65 28.93 17.92
C SER A 81 29.35 30.41 18.13
#